data_AF-A0A0F9LIY2-F1
#
_entry.id   AF-A0A0F9LIY2-F1
#
_cell.length_a   1.000
_cell.length_b   1.000
_cell.length_c   1.000
_cell.angle_alpha   90.00
_cell.angle_beta   90.00
_cell.angle_gamma   90.00
#
_symmetry.space_group_name_H-M   'P 1'
#
loop_
_entity.id
_entity.type
_entity.pdbx_description
1 polymer ?
#
loop_
_entity_poly.entity_id
_entity_poly.type
_entity_poly.pdbx_seq_one_letter_code
_entity_poly.pdbx_strand_id
1 'polypeptide(L)'
;MTTAADFKIFQAEFRRYQALLGLNGYTVYFKHEADGESFASISVNHSACVATVRYNSDLPEKDKPHADPKKDAKHEAIHLLLARLEGLGRSRFTTESSLYEATEEAVNKLASVIP
;
A
#
# COMPACT_ATOMS: atom_id res chain seq x y z
N MET A 1 10.18 -6.09 -17.96
CA MET A 1 10.67 -6.69 -16.72
C MET A 1 11.22 -5.56 -15.88
N THR A 2 10.66 -5.36 -14.70
CA THR A 2 11.23 -4.42 -13.72
C THR A 2 12.44 -5.07 -13.07
N THR A 3 13.44 -4.28 -12.69
CA THR A 3 14.73 -4.81 -12.23
C THR A 3 14.76 -5.00 -10.72
N ALA A 4 15.75 -5.78 -10.24
CA ALA A 4 16.03 -5.86 -8.81
C ALA A 4 16.43 -4.51 -8.19
N ALA A 5 16.98 -3.59 -8.99
CA ALA A 5 17.27 -2.22 -8.55
C ALA A 5 15.97 -1.42 -8.35
N ASP A 6 15.02 -1.53 -9.28
CA ASP A 6 13.70 -0.91 -9.16
C ASP A 6 12.97 -1.43 -7.92
N PHE A 7 13.04 -2.74 -7.68
CA PHE A 7 12.44 -3.34 -6.48
C PHE A 7 13.05 -2.82 -5.18
N LYS A 8 14.37 -2.61 -5.12
CA LYS A 8 15.01 -1.99 -3.94
C LYS A 8 14.56 -0.54 -3.73
N ILE A 9 14.40 0.23 -4.82
CA ILE A 9 13.89 1.60 -4.76
C ILE A 9 12.45 1.58 -4.25
N PHE A 10 11.61 0.69 -4.77
CA PHE A 10 10.23 0.50 -4.35
C PHE A 10 10.14 0.18 -2.85
N GLN A 11 10.95 -0.76 -2.35
CA GLN A 11 11.00 -1.12 -0.94
C GLN A 11 11.38 0.07 -0.05
N ALA A 12 12.43 0.79 -0.41
CA ALA A 12 12.91 1.93 0.34
C ALA A 12 11.87 3.07 0.38
N GLU A 13 11.25 3.37 -0.75
CA GLU A 13 10.23 4.43 -0.84
C GLU A 13 8.95 4.03 -0.09
N PHE A 14 8.51 2.76 -0.16
CA PHE A 14 7.37 2.28 0.60
C PHE A 14 7.62 2.43 2.10
N ARG A 15 8.80 2.02 2.59
CA ARG A 15 9.17 2.16 4.01
C ARG A 15 9.22 3.62 4.44
N ARG A 16 9.67 4.53 3.58
CA ARG A 16 9.63 5.97 3.84
C ARG A 16 8.20 6.46 4.07
N TYR A 17 7.26 6.09 3.20
CA TYR A 17 5.84 6.45 3.37
C TYR A 17 5.17 5.73 4.54
N GLN A 18 5.53 4.48 4.81
CA GLN A 18 5.05 3.74 5.98
C GLN A 18 5.39 4.50 7.28
N ALA A 19 6.64 4.97 7.40
CA ALA A 19 7.07 5.76 8.55
C ALA A 19 6.37 7.12 8.58
N LEU A 20 6.32 7.82 7.45
CA LEU A 20 5.71 9.16 7.33
C LEU A 20 4.23 9.14 7.72
N LEU A 21 3.47 8.13 7.27
CA LEU A 21 2.03 7.98 7.55
C LEU A 21 1.76 7.31 8.91
N GLY A 22 2.78 7.01 9.71
CA GLY A 22 2.63 6.35 11.01
C GLY A 22 1.98 4.96 10.91
N LEU A 23 2.36 4.18 9.89
CA LEU A 23 1.86 2.82 9.62
C LEU A 23 2.78 1.73 10.18
N ASN A 24 3.56 2.05 11.22
CA ASN A 24 4.55 1.15 11.82
C ASN A 24 3.92 -0.02 12.61
N GLY A 25 2.62 0.05 12.90
CA GLY A 25 1.87 -1.07 13.49
C GLY A 25 1.68 -2.24 12.52
N TYR A 26 1.91 -2.04 11.22
CA TYR A 26 1.86 -3.12 10.23
C TYR A 26 3.22 -3.78 10.02
N THR A 27 3.25 -5.11 10.10
CA THR A 27 4.36 -5.90 9.57
C THR A 27 4.23 -6.02 8.06
N VAL A 28 5.19 -5.47 7.32
CA VAL A 28 5.15 -5.42 5.85
C VAL A 28 6.18 -6.37 5.25
N TYR A 29 5.72 -7.28 4.40
CA TYR A 29 6.53 -8.15 3.55
C TYR A 29 6.50 -7.66 2.10
N PHE A 30 7.60 -7.85 1.38
CA PHE A 30 7.73 -7.44 -0.01
C PHE A 30 7.98 -8.64 -0.91
N LYS A 31 7.40 -8.62 -2.10
CA LYS A 31 7.63 -9.60 -3.16
C LYS A 31 7.87 -8.92 -4.49
N HIS A 32 8.73 -9.53 -5.30
CA HIS A 32 9.00 -9.14 -6.70
C HIS A 32 8.66 -10.34 -7.56
N GLU A 33 7.40 -10.41 -8.00
CA GLU A 33 6.83 -11.55 -8.72
C GLU A 33 5.87 -11.04 -9.81
N ALA A 34 5.56 -11.87 -10.79
CA ALA A 34 4.61 -11.50 -11.84
C ALA A 34 3.20 -11.34 -11.23
N ASP A 35 2.52 -10.25 -11.55
CA ASP A 35 1.23 -9.88 -10.94
C ASP A 35 0.23 -9.33 -11.97
N GLY A 36 0.04 -10.10 -13.05
CA GLY A 36 -0.89 -9.76 -14.14
C GLY A 36 -0.58 -8.39 -14.76
N GLU A 37 -1.61 -7.55 -14.87
CA GLU A 37 -1.53 -6.21 -15.45
C GLU A 37 -1.24 -5.10 -14.42
N SER A 38 -1.16 -5.43 -13.13
CA SER A 38 -0.92 -4.43 -12.08
C SER A 38 0.55 -4.02 -12.01
N PHE A 39 0.84 -2.74 -11.77
CA PHE A 39 2.21 -2.26 -11.50
C PHE A 39 2.73 -2.73 -10.14
N ALA A 40 1.86 -2.65 -9.14
CA ALA A 40 2.06 -3.13 -7.80
C ALA A 40 0.69 -3.55 -7.22
N SER A 41 0.73 -4.29 -6.12
CA SER A 41 -0.48 -4.60 -5.37
C SER A 41 -0.16 -4.80 -3.89
N ILE A 42 -1.19 -4.67 -3.07
CA ILE A 42 -1.13 -4.95 -1.64
C ILE A 42 -2.25 -5.87 -1.20
N SER A 43 -1.91 -6.81 -0.33
CA SER A 43 -2.88 -7.65 0.38
C SER A 43 -2.67 -7.50 1.88
N VAL A 44 -3.74 -7.19 2.62
CA VAL A 44 -3.68 -6.91 4.06
C VAL A 44 -4.49 -7.94 4.83
N ASN A 45 -3.86 -8.51 5.86
CA ASN A 45 -4.52 -9.29 6.90
C ASN A 45 -4.75 -8.37 8.11
N HIS A 46 -5.98 -7.88 8.25
CA HIS A 46 -6.35 -6.92 9.30
C HIS A 46 -6.20 -7.48 10.71
N SER A 47 -6.53 -8.75 10.93
CA SER A 47 -6.46 -9.37 12.25
C SER A 47 -5.04 -9.53 12.77
N ALA A 48 -4.08 -9.73 11.86
CA ALA A 48 -2.67 -9.90 12.20
C ALA A 48 -1.83 -8.62 12.04
N CYS A 49 -2.42 -7.53 11.54
CA CYS A 49 -1.70 -6.33 11.11
C CYS A 49 -0.51 -6.67 10.18
N VAL A 50 -0.72 -7.59 9.24
CA VAL A 50 0.31 -8.01 8.27
C VAL A 50 -0.11 -7.54 6.87
N ALA A 51 0.81 -6.90 6.15
CA ALA A 51 0.63 -6.55 4.75
C ALA A 51 1.70 -7.24 3.88
N THR A 52 1.31 -7.72 2.71
CA THR A 52 2.24 -8.17 1.67
C THR A 52 2.08 -7.26 0.47
N VAL A 53 3.16 -6.59 0.09
CA VAL A 53 3.24 -5.68 -1.04
C VAL A 53 4.00 -6.36 -2.16
N ARG A 54 3.42 -6.40 -3.35
CA ARG A 54 4.01 -6.98 -4.56
C ARG A 54 4.37 -5.85 -5.51
N TYR A 55 5.58 -5.91 -6.05
CA TYR A 55 5.97 -5.11 -7.21
C TYR A 55 6.07 -6.04 -8.41
N ASN A 56 5.43 -5.70 -9.52
CA ASN A 56 5.30 -6.63 -10.64
C ASN A 56 6.64 -6.79 -11.37
N SER A 57 7.16 -8.01 -11.41
CA SER A 57 8.40 -8.33 -12.14
C SER A 57 8.20 -8.37 -13.65
N ASP A 58 7.00 -8.66 -14.14
CA ASP A 58 6.72 -8.95 -15.54
C ASP A 58 5.54 -8.13 -16.10
N LEU A 59 5.81 -6.84 -16.32
CA LEU A 59 4.86 -5.94 -16.98
C LEU A 59 4.76 -6.16 -18.49
N PRO A 60 3.55 -6.08 -19.08
CA PRO A 60 3.36 -6.03 -20.52
C PRO A 60 4.21 -4.92 -21.17
N GLU A 61 4.70 -5.13 -22.41
CA GLU A 61 5.58 -4.16 -23.10
C GLU A 61 4.99 -2.74 -23.17
N LYS A 62 3.66 -2.63 -23.35
CA LYS A 62 2.94 -1.35 -23.39
C LYS A 62 3.04 -0.55 -22.08
N ASP A 63 3.20 -1.24 -20.95
CA ASP A 63 3.12 -0.65 -19.61
C ASP A 63 4.51 -0.38 -19.00
N LYS A 64 5.56 -1.06 -19.49
CA LYS A 64 6.95 -0.88 -18.99
C LYS A 64 7.43 0.59 -18.97
N PRO A 65 7.13 1.44 -19.98
CA PRO A 65 7.56 2.85 -19.94
C PRO A 65 6.91 3.66 -18.81
N HIS A 66 5.83 3.16 -18.21
CA HIS A 66 5.07 3.82 -17.17
C HIS A 66 5.38 3.31 -15.76
N ALA A 67 6.22 2.27 -15.64
CA ALA A 67 6.66 1.75 -14.35
C ALA A 67 7.52 2.80 -13.63
N ASP A 68 7.09 3.18 -12.43
CA ASP A 68 7.83 4.12 -11.58
C ASP A 68 7.82 3.57 -10.15
N PRO A 69 8.93 2.92 -9.71
CA PRO A 69 8.97 2.26 -8.42
C PRO A 69 8.69 3.20 -7.25
N LYS A 70 8.92 4.52 -7.38
CA LYS A 70 8.62 5.47 -6.30
C LYS A 70 7.14 5.82 -6.26
N LYS A 71 6.56 6.11 -7.43
CA LYS A 71 5.12 6.39 -7.55
C LYS A 71 4.29 5.18 -7.13
N ASP A 72 4.68 3.99 -7.58
CA ASP A 72 3.98 2.75 -7.28
C ASP A 72 4.08 2.42 -5.79
N ALA A 73 5.27 2.60 -5.17
CA ALA A 73 5.44 2.42 -3.73
C ALA A 73 4.59 3.39 -2.90
N LYS A 74 4.50 4.66 -3.32
CA LYS A 74 3.61 5.65 -2.69
C LYS A 74 2.15 5.21 -2.78
N HIS A 75 1.72 4.74 -3.95
CA HIS A 75 0.36 4.28 -4.19
C HIS A 75 -0.03 3.14 -3.24
N GLU A 76 0.82 2.11 -3.15
CA GLU A 76 0.57 0.99 -2.23
C GLU A 76 0.59 1.39 -0.75
N ALA A 77 1.44 2.35 -0.36
CA ALA A 77 1.46 2.85 1.01
C ALA A 77 0.16 3.59 1.36
N ILE A 78 -0.47 4.27 0.40
CA ILE A 78 -1.78 4.90 0.56
C ILE A 78 -2.89 3.83 0.67
N HIS A 79 -2.81 2.74 -0.11
CA HIS A 79 -3.72 1.61 0.12
C HIS A 79 -3.58 1.03 1.52
N LEU A 80 -2.35 0.92 2.06
CA LEU A 80 -2.16 0.48 3.44
C LEU A 80 -2.78 1.43 4.46
N LEU A 81 -2.69 2.75 4.24
CA LEU A 81 -3.36 3.76 5.06
C LEU A 81 -4.88 3.56 5.08
N LEU A 82 -5.47 3.28 3.92
CA LEU A 82 -6.91 3.11 3.75
C LEU A 82 -7.40 1.69 4.07
N ALA A 83 -6.49 0.74 4.34
CA ALA A 83 -6.81 -0.66 4.47
C ALA A 83 -7.91 -0.93 5.51
N ARG A 84 -7.88 -0.24 6.67
CA ARG A 84 -8.94 -0.39 7.70
C ARG A 84 -10.31 0.02 7.17
N LEU A 85 -10.38 1.13 6.44
CA LEU A 85 -11.64 1.63 5.86
C LEU A 85 -12.17 0.67 4.79
N GLU A 86 -11.28 0.16 3.92
CA GLU A 86 -11.65 -0.87 2.94
C GLU A 86 -12.14 -2.15 3.61
N GLY A 87 -11.48 -2.59 4.68
CA GLY A 87 -11.87 -3.77 5.46
C GLY A 87 -13.27 -3.64 6.07
N LEU A 88 -13.59 -2.47 6.62
CA LEU A 88 -14.93 -2.17 7.13
C LEU A 88 -15.97 -2.16 6.00
N GLY A 89 -15.66 -1.57 4.85
CA GLY A 89 -16.56 -1.54 3.68
C GLY A 89 -16.86 -2.92 3.09
N ARG A 90 -15.95 -3.88 3.26
CA ARG A 90 -16.13 -5.28 2.82
C ARG A 90 -16.76 -6.18 3.89
N SER A 91 -16.85 -5.71 5.13
CA SER A 91 -17.40 -6.49 6.23
C SER A 91 -18.92 -6.66 6.10
N ARG A 92 -19.45 -7.81 6.53
CA ARG A 92 -20.90 -8.05 6.55
C ARG A 92 -21.64 -7.16 7.56
N PHE A 93 -20.94 -6.75 8.61
CA PHE A 93 -21.49 -5.94 9.69
C PHE A 93 -20.52 -4.79 9.97
N THR A 94 -20.95 -3.57 9.74
CA THR A 94 -20.23 -2.34 10.06
C THR A 94 -21.18 -1.35 10.71
N THR A 95 -20.65 -0.39 11.44
CA THR A 95 -21.42 0.71 12.04
C THR A 95 -20.95 2.04 11.48
N GLU A 96 -21.83 3.03 11.45
CA GLU A 96 -21.48 4.40 11.08
C GLU A 96 -20.33 4.94 11.95
N SER A 97 -20.37 4.69 13.27
CA SER A 97 -19.29 5.04 14.20
C SER A 97 -17.95 4.43 13.79
N SER A 98 -17.91 3.15 13.41
CA SER A 98 -16.66 2.49 13.00
C SER A 98 -16.09 3.03 11.69
N LEU A 99 -16.95 3.41 10.73
CA LEU A 99 -16.53 4.05 9.50
C LEU A 99 -16.00 5.46 9.76
N TYR A 100 -16.67 6.21 10.63
CA TYR A 100 -16.23 7.53 11.07
C TYR A 100 -14.86 7.46 11.74
N GLU A 101 -14.67 6.55 12.72
CA GLU A 101 -13.38 6.36 13.39
C GLU A 101 -12.24 6.01 12.42
N ALA A 102 -12.48 5.10 11.48
CA ALA A 102 -11.47 4.73 10.47
C ALA A 102 -11.14 5.90 9.53
N THR A 103 -12.14 6.73 9.21
CA THR A 103 -11.95 7.94 8.41
C THR A 103 -11.12 8.97 9.18
N GLU A 104 -11.47 9.26 10.42
CA GLU A 104 -10.72 10.17 11.30
C GLU A 104 -9.29 9.68 11.54
N GLU A 105 -9.06 8.37 11.68
CA GLU A 105 -7.72 7.80 11.76
C GLU A 105 -6.88 8.16 10.51
N ALA A 106 -7.45 7.99 9.31
CA ALA A 106 -6.77 8.32 8.06
C ALA A 106 -6.54 9.84 7.92
N VAL A 107 -7.55 10.66 8.26
CA VAL A 107 -7.46 12.12 8.24
C VAL A 107 -6.38 12.61 9.19
N ASN A 108 -6.33 12.12 10.42
CA ASN A 108 -5.32 12.52 11.40
C ASN A 108 -3.89 12.18 10.94
N LYS A 109 -3.69 11.02 10.32
CA LYS A 109 -2.39 10.66 9.72
C LYS A 109 -2.02 11.60 8.58
N LEU A 110 -2.96 11.92 7.69
CA LEU A 110 -2.73 12.85 6.57
C LEU A 110 -2.48 14.28 7.03
N ALA A 111 -3.23 14.77 8.00
CA ALA A 111 -3.08 16.12 8.57
C ALA A 111 -1.68 16.34 9.19
N SER A 112 -1.01 15.28 9.63
CA SER A 112 0.36 15.36 10.15
C SER A 112 1.45 15.48 9.08
N VAL A 113 1.12 15.29 7.80
CA VAL A 113 2.10 15.20 6.70
C VAL A 113 1.80 16.12 5.52
N ILE A 114 0.58 16.67 5.43
CA ILE A 114 0.18 17.67 4.44
C ILE A 114 0.45 19.07 5.03
N PRO A 115 1.18 19.95 4.33
CA PRO A 115 1.46 21.32 4.78
C PRO A 115 0.21 22.19 4.97
#